data_AF-A0A2R6KM74-F1
#
_entry.id   AF-A0A2R6KM74-F1
#
_cell.length_a   1.000
_cell.length_b   1.000
_cell.length_c   1.000
_cell.angle_alpha   90.00
_cell.angle_beta   90.00
_cell.angle_gamma   90.00
#
_symmetry.space_group_name_H-M   'P 1'
#
loop_
_entity.id
_entity.type
_entity.pdbx_description
1 polymer ?
#
loop_
_entity_poly.entity_id
_entity_poly.type
_entity_poly.pdbx_seq_one_letter_code
_entity_poly.pdbx_strand_id
1 'polypeptide(L)'
;MAKPPRLVTDRGELKLNASVGGTRRDLTLSDRGESLLVDDLDYGNADLVPFTVAKALVLAGGASVPEGQDARDAAWGLSGADGGREATAQDCYRTAEYLRAVEVSERAVETLREHVRATELSTYLNADEISSNADRVGKLSDIAREL
;
A
#
# COMPACT_ATOMS: atom_id res chain seq x y z
N MET A 1 -20.30 -1.27 11.75
CA MET A 1 -19.48 -1.43 10.53
C MET A 1 -18.33 -0.44 10.61
N ALA A 2 -17.12 -0.86 10.21
CA ALA A 2 -15.96 0.04 10.16
C ALA A 2 -16.11 1.03 9.01
N LYS A 3 -15.64 2.28 9.19
CA LYS A 3 -15.69 3.30 8.14
C LYS A 3 -14.61 3.03 7.09
N PRO A 4 -14.85 3.35 5.81
CA PRO A 4 -13.83 3.18 4.77
C PRO A 4 -12.61 4.07 4.99
N PRO A 5 -11.43 3.68 4.46
CA PRO A 5 -10.24 4.52 4.47
C PRO A 5 -10.49 5.85 3.76
N ARG A 6 -9.94 6.94 4.27
CA ARG A 6 -10.06 8.26 3.65
C ARG A 6 -8.85 9.13 3.97
N LEU A 7 -8.61 10.13 3.14
CA LEU A 7 -7.60 11.14 3.43
C LEU A 7 -8.13 12.17 4.41
N VAL A 8 -7.26 12.61 5.32
CA VAL A 8 -7.51 13.72 6.23
C VAL A 8 -6.27 14.60 6.30
N THR A 9 -6.45 15.90 6.42
CA THR A 9 -5.37 16.82 6.77
C THR A 9 -5.34 17.03 8.28
N ASP A 10 -4.22 16.71 8.93
CA ASP A 10 -3.96 17.04 10.33
C ASP A 10 -2.72 17.93 10.41
N ARG A 11 -2.87 19.11 11.02
CA ARG A 11 -1.79 20.11 11.20
C ARG A 11 -1.01 20.45 9.91
N GLY A 12 -1.66 20.38 8.75
CA GLY A 12 -1.08 20.68 7.45
C GLY A 12 -0.42 19.48 6.76
N GLU A 13 -0.40 18.31 7.39
CA GLU A 13 0.09 17.07 6.80
C GLU A 13 -1.08 16.19 6.35
N LEU A 14 -0.97 15.58 5.17
CA LEU A 14 -1.94 14.62 4.69
C LEU A 14 -1.72 13.26 5.36
N LYS A 15 -2.79 12.64 5.84
CA LYS A 15 -2.80 11.35 6.53
C LYS A 15 -3.84 10.42 5.93
N LEU A 16 -3.58 9.12 5.99
CA LEU A 16 -4.57 8.10 5.67
C LEU A 16 -5.31 7.70 6.94
N ASN A 17 -6.52 8.21 7.13
CA ASN A 17 -7.37 7.85 8.25
C ASN A 17 -8.05 6.50 7.96
N ALA A 18 -7.68 5.46 8.73
CA ALA A 18 -8.17 4.10 8.52
C ALA A 18 -8.43 3.37 9.85
N SER A 19 -9.22 2.30 9.81
CA SER A 19 -9.49 1.47 10.98
C SER A 19 -8.52 0.30 11.03
N VAL A 20 -7.62 0.30 12.02
CA VAL A 20 -6.58 -0.72 12.24
C VAL A 20 -6.77 -1.34 13.62
N GLY A 21 -6.94 -2.67 13.66
CA GLY A 21 -7.16 -3.41 14.92
C GLY A 21 -8.43 -2.97 15.66
N GLY A 22 -9.46 -2.53 14.92
CA GLY A 22 -10.71 -2.03 15.48
C GLY A 22 -10.70 -0.56 15.91
N THR A 23 -9.54 0.11 15.89
CA THR A 23 -9.40 1.52 16.29
C THR A 23 -9.13 2.39 15.07
N ARG A 24 -9.74 3.59 15.03
CA ARG A 24 -9.48 4.56 13.97
C ARG A 24 -8.14 5.27 14.23
N ARG A 25 -7.26 5.28 13.23
CA ARG A 25 -5.93 5.89 13.31
C ARG A 25 -5.63 6.73 12.08
N ASP A 26 -4.81 7.74 12.26
CA ASP A 26 -4.23 8.56 11.19
C ASP A 26 -2.86 7.99 10.85
N LEU A 27 -2.79 7.27 9.73
CA LEU A 27 -1.55 6.67 9.25
C LEU A 27 -0.72 7.76 8.56
N THR A 28 0.58 7.77 8.86
CA THR A 28 1.55 8.65 8.19
C THR A 28 1.79 8.14 6.79
N LEU A 29 1.72 9.03 5.80
CA LEU A 29 2.12 8.74 4.43
C LEU A 29 3.63 8.96 4.28
N SER A 30 4.27 8.10 3.50
CA SER A 30 5.62 8.40 3.00
C SER A 30 5.52 9.37 1.81
N ASP A 31 6.59 10.08 1.48
CA ASP A 31 6.61 11.02 0.35
C ASP A 31 6.11 10.37 -0.96
N ARG A 32 6.50 9.11 -1.21
CA ARG A 32 6.05 8.36 -2.39
C ARG A 32 4.59 7.92 -2.29
N GLY A 33 4.12 7.58 -1.08
CA GLY A 33 2.72 7.25 -0.85
C GLY A 33 1.80 8.45 -1.03
N GLU A 34 2.23 9.61 -0.53
CA GLU A 34 1.53 10.89 -0.74
C GLU A 34 1.54 11.28 -2.23
N SER A 35 2.68 11.20 -2.91
CA SER A 35 2.77 11.50 -4.35
C SER A 35 1.88 10.59 -5.20
N LEU A 36 1.80 9.28 -4.89
CA LEU A 36 0.83 8.39 -5.56
C LEU A 36 -0.61 8.89 -5.38
N LEU A 37 -0.98 9.24 -4.14
CA LEU A 37 -2.36 9.61 -3.82
C LEU A 37 -2.74 10.97 -4.40
N VAL A 38 -1.84 11.96 -4.32
CA VAL A 38 -2.11 13.35 -4.69
C VAL A 38 -1.75 13.61 -6.14
N ASP A 39 -0.50 13.34 -6.53
CA ASP A 39 -0.01 13.74 -7.86
C ASP A 39 -0.49 12.79 -8.96
N ASP A 40 -0.48 11.47 -8.70
CA ASP A 40 -0.80 10.46 -9.72
C ASP A 40 -2.30 10.11 -9.78
N LEU A 41 -3.01 10.23 -8.65
CA LEU A 41 -4.41 9.84 -8.49
C LEU A 41 -5.36 11.01 -8.19
N ASP A 42 -4.83 12.22 -7.98
CA ASP A 42 -5.59 13.46 -7.76
C ASP A 42 -6.56 13.36 -6.57
N TYR A 43 -6.19 12.61 -5.51
CA TYR A 43 -6.96 12.62 -4.28
C TYR A 43 -6.60 13.81 -3.40
N GLY A 44 -7.64 14.37 -2.78
CA GLY A 44 -7.56 15.44 -1.81
C GLY A 44 -8.07 15.06 -0.43
N ASN A 45 -8.07 16.05 0.45
CA ASN A 45 -8.62 15.92 1.80
C ASN A 45 -10.10 15.47 1.75
N ALA A 46 -10.45 14.56 2.66
CA ALA A 46 -11.76 13.90 2.79
C ALA A 46 -12.11 12.85 1.72
N ASP A 47 -11.29 12.66 0.68
CA ASP A 47 -11.56 11.64 -0.33
C ASP A 47 -11.48 10.23 0.23
N LEU A 48 -12.39 9.37 -0.24
CA LEU A 48 -12.39 7.95 0.08
C LEU A 48 -11.33 7.24 -0.75
N VAL A 49 -10.40 6.58 -0.06
CA VAL A 49 -9.36 5.77 -0.70
C VAL A 49 -9.89 4.34 -0.82
N PRO A 50 -9.89 3.73 -2.02
CA PRO A 50 -10.31 2.34 -2.17
C PRO A 50 -9.52 1.44 -1.24
N PHE A 51 -10.20 0.45 -0.65
CA PHE A 51 -9.56 -0.46 0.30
C PHE A 51 -8.37 -1.20 -0.33
N THR A 52 -8.48 -1.56 -1.61
CA THR A 52 -7.39 -2.16 -2.40
C THR A 52 -6.13 -1.29 -2.42
N VAL A 53 -6.28 0.02 -2.64
CA VAL A 53 -5.16 0.99 -2.68
C VAL A 53 -4.60 1.20 -1.28
N ALA A 54 -5.48 1.43 -0.29
CA ALA A 54 -5.08 1.64 1.09
C ALA A 54 -4.27 0.46 1.64
N LYS A 55 -4.73 -0.78 1.41
CA LYS A 55 -4.02 -1.98 1.88
C LYS A 55 -2.69 -2.19 1.16
N ALA A 56 -2.61 -1.90 -0.15
CA ALA A 56 -1.37 -1.95 -0.90
C ALA A 56 -0.34 -0.93 -0.36
N LEU A 57 -0.78 0.31 -0.09
CA LEU A 57 0.07 1.34 0.53
C LEU A 57 0.60 0.90 1.90
N VAL A 58 -0.24 0.31 2.75
CA VAL A 58 0.21 -0.17 4.07
C VAL A 58 1.26 -1.28 3.92
N LEU A 59 0.99 -2.28 3.09
CA LEU A 59 1.89 -3.42 2.87
C LEU A 59 3.23 -3.00 2.25
N ALA A 60 3.21 -2.01 1.36
CA ALA A 60 4.39 -1.48 0.68
C ALA A 60 5.11 -0.37 1.48
N GLY A 61 4.66 -0.04 2.70
CA GLY A 61 5.25 1.02 3.52
C GLY A 61 4.98 2.44 3.03
N GLY A 62 4.03 2.62 2.10
CA GLY A 62 3.51 3.92 1.67
C GLY A 62 2.62 4.59 2.69
N ALA A 63 2.01 3.82 3.59
CA ALA A 63 1.27 4.30 4.75
C ALA A 63 1.67 3.49 5.99
N SER A 64 1.96 4.14 7.12
CA SER A 64 2.41 3.47 8.34
C SER A 64 1.68 3.95 9.58
N VAL A 65 1.53 3.05 10.54
CA VAL A 65 0.98 3.36 11.85
C VAL A 65 2.06 4.10 12.66
N PRO A 66 1.78 5.27 13.26
CA PRO A 66 2.79 6.09 13.93
C PRO A 66 3.57 5.38 15.04
N GLU A 67 2.97 4.38 15.70
CA GLU A 67 3.62 3.58 16.75
C GLU A 67 4.62 2.54 16.24
N GLY A 68 4.95 2.54 14.94
CA GLY A 68 5.97 1.66 14.35
C GLY A 68 5.54 0.19 14.23
N GLN A 69 4.22 -0.06 14.16
CA GLN A 69 3.67 -1.40 13.95
C GLN A 69 4.16 -1.96 12.59
N ASP A 70 4.45 -3.27 12.56
CA ASP A 70 4.84 -3.97 11.33
C ASP A 70 3.74 -3.83 10.25
N ALA A 71 4.17 -3.58 9.01
CA ALA A 71 3.29 -3.33 7.87
C ALA A 71 2.30 -4.48 7.62
N ARG A 72 2.74 -5.73 7.77
CA ARG A 72 1.86 -6.91 7.61
C ARG A 72 0.80 -6.94 8.69
N ASP A 73 1.20 -6.72 9.94
CA ASP A 73 0.26 -6.72 11.09
C ASP A 73 -0.75 -5.57 10.96
N ALA A 74 -0.30 -4.39 10.54
CA ALA A 74 -1.18 -3.25 10.29
C ALA A 74 -2.17 -3.54 9.14
N ALA A 75 -1.71 -4.15 8.06
CA ALA A 75 -2.55 -4.52 6.91
C ALA A 75 -3.57 -5.62 7.26
N TRP A 76 -3.22 -6.57 8.14
CA TRP A 76 -4.14 -7.57 8.67
C TRP A 76 -5.20 -6.95 9.59
N GLY A 77 -4.81 -5.97 10.40
CA GLY A 77 -5.74 -5.21 11.24
C GLY A 77 -6.63 -4.24 10.47
N LEU A 78 -6.34 -3.98 9.18
CA LEU A 78 -7.07 -3.01 8.37
C LEU A 78 -8.50 -3.48 8.11
N SER A 79 -9.46 -2.59 8.28
CA SER A 79 -10.89 -2.84 8.11
C SER A 79 -11.59 -1.65 7.46
N GLY A 80 -12.85 -1.85 7.05
CA GLY A 80 -13.63 -0.84 6.31
C GLY A 80 -13.60 -1.05 4.79
N ALA A 81 -13.41 -2.29 4.34
CA ALA A 81 -13.67 -2.63 2.93
C ALA A 81 -15.15 -2.41 2.58
N ASP A 82 -16.04 -2.76 3.51
CA ASP A 82 -17.48 -2.59 3.35
C ASP A 82 -17.88 -1.10 3.37
N GLY A 83 -18.65 -0.67 2.36
CA GLY A 83 -19.14 0.70 2.24
C GLY A 83 -18.11 1.71 1.75
N GLY A 84 -16.93 1.26 1.33
CA GLY A 84 -15.96 2.06 0.58
C GLY A 84 -16.34 2.17 -0.91
N ARG A 85 -15.56 2.97 -1.64
CA ARG A 85 -15.61 2.99 -3.09
C ARG A 85 -14.75 1.87 -3.67
N GLU A 86 -15.16 1.32 -4.81
CA GLU A 86 -14.33 0.37 -5.56
C GLU A 86 -13.15 1.09 -6.23
N ALA A 87 -12.06 0.34 -6.43
CA ALA A 87 -10.90 0.84 -7.15
C ALA A 87 -11.23 0.90 -8.64
N THR A 88 -10.96 2.05 -9.26
CA THR A 88 -11.05 2.22 -10.71
C THR A 88 -9.86 1.58 -11.41
N ALA A 89 -9.94 1.43 -12.73
CA ALA A 89 -8.80 0.98 -13.54
C ALA A 89 -7.55 1.87 -13.36
N GLN A 90 -7.74 3.20 -13.24
CA GLN A 90 -6.64 4.14 -13.00
C GLN A 90 -6.03 3.93 -11.59
N ASP A 91 -6.87 3.73 -10.57
CA ASP A 91 -6.43 3.42 -9.21
C ASP A 91 -5.52 2.18 -9.21
N CYS A 92 -5.97 1.11 -9.88
CA CYS A 92 -5.21 -0.13 -9.99
C CYS A 92 -3.92 0.04 -10.80
N TYR A 93 -3.96 0.72 -11.95
CA TYR A 93 -2.79 0.93 -12.80
C TYR A 93 -1.71 1.75 -12.11
N ARG A 94 -2.05 2.89 -11.49
CA ARG A 94 -1.05 3.73 -10.81
C ARG A 94 -0.51 3.08 -9.55
N THR A 95 -1.36 2.36 -8.82
CA THR A 95 -0.89 1.57 -7.66
C THR A 95 0.08 0.48 -8.11
N ALA A 96 -0.19 -0.21 -9.22
CA ALA A 96 0.74 -1.20 -9.79
C ALA A 96 2.11 -0.58 -10.15
N GLU A 97 2.13 0.59 -10.80
CA GLU A 97 3.37 1.31 -11.12
C GLU A 97 4.13 1.72 -9.85
N TYR A 98 3.43 2.24 -8.84
CA TYR A 98 4.01 2.54 -7.54
C TYR A 98 4.67 1.29 -6.92
N LEU A 99 3.97 0.15 -6.91
CA LEU A 99 4.47 -1.10 -6.33
C LEU A 99 5.73 -1.63 -7.03
N ARG A 100 5.91 -1.37 -8.33
CA ARG A 100 7.16 -1.71 -9.06
C ARG A 100 8.35 -0.85 -8.61
N ALA A 101 8.09 0.40 -8.23
CA ALA A 101 9.11 1.40 -7.92
C ALA A 101 9.57 1.38 -6.45
N VAL A 102 8.83 0.73 -5.56
CA VAL A 102 9.13 0.70 -4.12
C VAL A 102 9.75 -0.61 -3.66
N GLU A 103 10.51 -0.52 -2.58
CA GLU A 103 11.08 -1.68 -1.90
C GLU A 103 10.13 -2.12 -0.78
N VAL A 104 9.77 -3.40 -0.81
CA VAL A 104 8.82 -3.96 0.15
C VAL A 104 9.58 -4.75 1.22
N SER A 105 9.18 -4.58 2.47
CA SER A 105 9.70 -5.38 3.59
C SER A 105 9.51 -6.87 3.31
N GLU A 106 10.55 -7.67 3.52
CA GLU A 106 10.54 -9.12 3.33
C GLU A 106 9.35 -9.79 4.02
N ARG A 107 9.00 -9.31 5.22
CA ARG A 107 7.86 -9.84 6.02
C ARG A 107 6.50 -9.57 5.38
N ALA A 108 6.39 -8.55 4.53
CA ALA A 108 5.15 -8.11 3.90
C ALA A 108 5.01 -8.59 2.44
N VAL A 109 6.10 -9.02 1.77
CA VAL A 109 6.10 -9.38 0.35
C VAL A 109 5.02 -10.39 0.00
N GLU A 110 4.96 -11.55 0.68
CA GLU A 110 3.99 -12.58 0.29
C GLU A 110 2.54 -12.12 0.52
N THR A 111 2.29 -11.39 1.62
CA THR A 111 0.97 -10.80 1.88
C THR A 111 0.56 -9.80 0.79
N LEU A 112 1.52 -9.03 0.27
CA LEU A 112 1.29 -8.11 -0.84
C LEU A 112 1.04 -8.85 -2.16
N ARG A 113 1.77 -9.95 -2.41
CA ARG A 113 1.52 -10.81 -3.57
C ARG A 113 0.13 -11.41 -3.56
N GLU A 114 -0.29 -11.97 -2.42
CA GLU A 114 -1.65 -12.48 -2.22
C GLU A 114 -2.70 -11.38 -2.47
N HIS A 115 -2.46 -10.17 -1.95
CA HIS A 115 -3.34 -9.03 -2.17
C HIS A 115 -3.44 -8.63 -3.65
N VAL A 116 -2.32 -8.62 -4.39
CA VAL A 116 -2.33 -8.37 -5.84
C VAL A 116 -3.09 -9.45 -6.58
N ARG A 117 -2.83 -10.73 -6.30
CA ARG A 117 -3.52 -11.88 -6.93
C ARG A 117 -5.02 -11.88 -6.67
N ALA A 118 -5.45 -11.42 -5.50
CA ALA A 118 -6.85 -11.41 -5.09
C ALA A 118 -7.64 -10.17 -5.57
N THR A 119 -7.02 -9.23 -6.29
CA THR A 119 -7.64 -7.97 -6.69
C THR A 119 -7.38 -7.64 -8.16
N GLU A 120 -8.04 -6.60 -8.66
CA GLU A 120 -7.86 -6.06 -10.02
C GLU A 120 -6.44 -5.49 -10.28
N LEU A 121 -5.59 -5.42 -9.24
CA LEU A 121 -4.16 -5.12 -9.42
C LEU A 121 -3.46 -6.17 -10.29
N SER A 122 -3.91 -7.44 -10.23
CA SER A 122 -3.35 -8.54 -11.04
C SER A 122 -3.45 -8.31 -12.55
N THR A 123 -4.37 -7.44 -12.99
CA THR A 123 -4.50 -7.03 -14.40
C THR A 123 -3.29 -6.20 -14.87
N TYR A 124 -2.64 -5.47 -13.96
CA TYR A 124 -1.58 -4.51 -14.29
C TYR A 124 -0.22 -4.86 -13.69
N LEU A 125 -0.17 -5.76 -12.72
CA LEU A 125 1.04 -6.18 -12.02
C LEU A 125 1.03 -7.69 -11.81
N ASN A 126 2.04 -8.39 -12.31
CA ASN A 126 2.26 -9.76 -11.89
C ASN A 126 2.82 -9.75 -10.47
N ALA A 127 2.18 -10.50 -9.57
CA ALA A 127 2.60 -10.58 -8.17
C ALA A 127 4.07 -11.00 -8.00
N ASP A 128 4.62 -11.80 -8.92
CA ASP A 128 6.00 -12.26 -8.86
C ASP A 128 7.02 -11.14 -9.20
N GLU A 129 6.56 -10.01 -9.77
CA GLU A 129 7.37 -8.79 -9.94
C GLU A 129 7.64 -8.09 -8.59
N ILE A 130 6.82 -8.34 -7.57
CA ILE A 130 7.01 -7.78 -6.23
C ILE A 130 8.18 -8.51 -5.58
N SER A 131 9.25 -7.78 -5.30
CA SER A 131 10.48 -8.31 -4.71
C SER A 131 10.88 -7.52 -3.46
N SER A 132 11.44 -8.20 -2.47
CA SER A 132 12.15 -7.53 -1.37
C SER A 132 13.57 -7.12 -1.78
N ASN A 133 14.23 -6.31 -0.94
CA ASN A 133 15.67 -6.04 -1.09
C ASN A 133 16.53 -7.29 -0.96
N ALA A 134 16.16 -8.23 -0.09
CA ALA A 134 16.89 -9.49 0.06
C ALA A 134 16.88 -10.29 -1.25
N ASP A 135 15.73 -10.34 -1.94
CA ASP A 135 15.60 -11.02 -3.23
C ASP A 135 16.45 -10.38 -4.33
N ARG A 136 16.52 -9.04 -4.36
CA ARG A 136 17.32 -8.30 -5.34
C ARG A 136 18.82 -8.51 -5.13
N VAL A 137 19.28 -8.46 -3.88
CA VAL A 137 20.70 -8.70 -3.53
C VAL A 137 21.10 -10.16 -3.80
N GLY A 138 20.20 -11.12 -3.55
CA GLY A 138 20.40 -12.53 -3.89
C GLY A 138 20.61 -12.73 -5.39
N LYS A 139 19.72 -12.18 -6.24
CA LYS A 139 19.84 -12.26 -7.70
C LYS A 139 21.14 -11.65 -8.24
N LEU A 140 21.59 -10.52 -7.67
CA LEU A 140 22.86 -9.90 -8.06
C LEU A 140 24.08 -10.75 -7.65
N SER A 141 24.00 -11.41 -6.50
CA SER A 141 25.08 -12.28 -6.01
C SER A 141 25.21 -13.56 -6.83
N ASP A 142 24.10 -14.12 -7.32
CA ASP A 142 24.10 -15.30 -8.20
C ASP A 142 24.68 -14.97 -9.59
N ILE A 143 24.32 -13.81 -10.17
CA ILE A 143 24.93 -13.33 -11.44
C ILE A 143 26.45 -13.12 -11.29
N ALA A 144 26.89 -12.59 -10.15
CA ALA A 144 28.32 -12.37 -9.89
C ALA A 144 29.11 -13.67 -9.64
N ARG A 145 28.43 -14.79 -9.33
CA ARG A 145 29.06 -16.11 -9.13
C ARG A 145 29.12 -16.94 -10.42
N GLU A 146 28.32 -16.58 -11.43
CA GLU A 146 28.33 -17.18 -12.77
C GLU A 146 29.26 -16.47 -13.78
N LEU A 147 29.98 -15.43 -13.34
CA LEU A 147 31.05 -14.73 -14.08
C LEU A 147 32.44 -15.15 -13.59
#